data_AF-A0A9E2U522-F1
#
_entry.id   AF-A0A9E2U522-F1
#
_cell.length_a   1.000
_cell.length_b   1.000
_cell.length_c   1.000
_cell.angle_alpha   90.00
_cell.angle_beta   90.00
_cell.angle_gamma   90.00
#
_symmetry.space_group_name_H-M   'P 1'
#
loop_
_entity.id
_entity.type
_entity.pdbx_description
1 polymer ?
#
loop_
_entity_poly.entity_id
_entity_poly.type
_entity_poly.pdbx_seq_one_letter_code
_entity_poly.pdbx_strand_id
1 'polypeptide(L)' 'MQHGNLNDLLVFRAVATERSFTRAAAKLGVSQSALSHTIRALEERLGLRLLTRTTRSV' A
#
# COMPACT_ATOMS: atom_id res chain seq x y z
N MET A 1 17.93 -6.82 -9.25
CA MET A 1 17.01 -6.55 -10.38
C MET A 1 15.76 -5.85 -9.84
N GLN A 2 15.80 -4.51 -9.76
CA GLN A 2 14.69 -3.68 -9.26
C GLN A 2 13.61 -3.55 -10.35
N HIS A 3 12.62 -4.44 -10.38
CA HIS A 3 11.43 -4.31 -11.23
C HIS A 3 10.17 -3.98 -10.42
N GLY A 4 10.28 -3.13 -9.40
CA GLY A 4 9.13 -2.62 -8.66
C GLY A 4 9.01 -1.13 -8.91
N ASN A 5 8.07 -0.66 -9.71
CA ASN A 5 7.82 0.79 -9.67
C ASN A 5 6.35 1.11 -9.96
N LEU A 6 5.79 0.56 -11.03
CA LEU A 6 4.40 0.86 -11.35
C LEU A 6 3.41 0.15 -10.42
N ASN A 7 3.67 -1.12 -10.07
CA ASN A 7 2.73 -1.90 -9.26
C ASN A 7 2.63 -1.38 -7.82
N ASP A 8 3.76 -0.94 -7.24
CA ASP A 8 3.79 -0.36 -5.90
C ASP A 8 3.02 0.97 -5.83
N LEU A 9 3.12 1.79 -6.88
CA LEU A 9 2.37 3.05 -7.00
C LEU A 9 0.88 2.81 -7.22
N LEU A 10 0.50 1.76 -7.97
CA LEU A 10 -0.89 1.34 -8.13
C LEU A 10 -1.49 0.87 -6.80
N VAL A 11 -0.72 0.09 -6.04
CA VAL A 11 -1.04 -0.35 -4.68
C VAL A 11 -1.23 0.86 -3.76
N PHE A 12 -0.29 1.82 -3.77
CA PHE A 12 -0.42 3.05 -3.00
C PHE A 12 -1.66 3.86 -3.37
N ARG A 13 -1.90 4.08 -4.68
CA ARG A 13 -3.09 4.80 -5.17
C ARG A 13 -4.38 4.12 -4.70
N ALA A 14 -4.45 2.79 -4.75
CA ALA A 14 -5.62 2.04 -4.31
C ALA A 14 -5.88 2.26 -2.81
N VAL A 15 -4.84 2.15 -1.97
CA VAL A 15 -4.98 2.39 -0.52
C VAL A 15 -5.36 3.84 -0.22
N ALA A 16 -4.75 4.81 -0.90
CA ALA A 16 -5.06 6.23 -0.74
C ALA A 16 -6.49 6.59 -1.17
N THR A 17 -7.02 5.91 -2.19
CA THR A 17 -8.40 6.10 -2.67
C THR A 17 -9.41 5.46 -1.72
N GLU A 18 -9.16 4.23 -1.29
CA GLU A 18 -10.09 3.47 -0.46
C GLU A 18 -10.02 3.86 1.03
N ARG A 19 -8.95 4.54 1.47
CA ARG A 19 -8.66 4.89 2.88
C ARG A 19 -8.74 3.69 3.83
N SER A 20 -8.54 2.50 3.28
CA SER A 20 -8.74 1.23 3.96
C SER A 20 -7.92 0.15 3.28
N PHE A 21 -6.97 -0.44 4.02
CA PHE A 21 -6.17 -1.57 3.53
C PHE A 21 -7.04 -2.77 3.18
N THR A 22 -8.10 -3.05 3.94
CA THR A 22 -9.00 -4.18 3.68
C THR A 22 -9.76 -4.00 2.36
N ARG A 23 -10.33 -2.81 2.12
CA ARG A 23 -11.05 -2.53 0.87
C ARG A 23 -10.12 -2.50 -0.34
N ALA A 24 -8.96 -1.87 -0.19
CA ALA A 24 -7.94 -1.84 -1.25
C ALA A 24 -7.44 -3.25 -1.59
N ALA A 25 -7.23 -4.12 -0.59
CA ALA A 25 -6.79 -5.50 -0.79
C ALA A 25 -7.85 -6.31 -1.54
N ALA A 26 -9.12 -6.19 -1.15
CA ALA A 26 -10.24 -6.82 -1.84
C ALA A 26 -10.34 -6.38 -3.30
N LYS A 27 -10.17 -5.08 -3.58
CA LYS A 27 -10.21 -4.50 -4.93
C LYS A 27 -9.06 -4.97 -5.82
N LEU A 28 -7.88 -5.17 -5.23
CA LEU A 28 -6.68 -5.64 -5.93
C LEU A 28 -6.56 -7.16 -5.98
N GLY A 29 -7.49 -7.91 -5.36
CA GLY A 29 -7.46 -9.37 -5.34
C GLY A 29 -6.30 -9.95 -4.54
N VAL A 30 -5.77 -9.21 -3.55
CA VAL A 30 -4.63 -9.62 -2.72
C VAL A 30 -5.04 -9.68 -1.24
N SER A 31 -4.21 -10.33 -0.42
CA SER A 31 -4.40 -10.28 1.03
C SER A 31 -4.02 -8.90 1.59
N GLN A 32 -4.67 -8.51 2.69
CA GLN A 32 -4.35 -7.27 3.40
C GLN A 32 -2.91 -7.25 3.93
N SER A 33 -2.37 -8.41 4.33
CA SER A 33 -0.98 -8.55 4.76
C SER A 33 -0.01 -8.30 3.60
N ALA A 34 -0.24 -8.90 2.42
CA ALA A 34 0.58 -8.66 1.23
C ALA A 34 0.58 -7.18 0.84
N LEU A 35 -0.60 -6.55 0.82
CA LEU A 35 -0.73 -5.12 0.52
C LEU A 35 0.02 -4.24 1.52
N SER A 36 -0.07 -4.56 2.82
CA SER A 36 0.67 -3.86 3.86
C SER A 36 2.18 -4.00 3.71
N HIS A 37 2.67 -5.18 3.32
CA HIS A 37 4.09 -5.40 3.04
C HIS A 37 4.58 -4.59 1.83
N THR A 38 3.81 -4.55 0.74
CA THR A 38 4.15 -3.76 -0.45
C THR A 38 4.24 -2.27 -0.13
N ILE A 39 3.28 -1.71 0.61
CA ILE A 39 3.33 -0.31 1.05
C ILE A 39 4.55 -0.05 1.93
N ARG A 40 4.83 -0.93 2.88
CA ARG A 40 5.99 -0.78 3.76
C ARG A 40 7.31 -0.79 2.99
N ALA A 41 7.45 -1.72 2.04
CA ALA A 41 8.63 -1.78 1.17
C ALA A 41 8.75 -0.52 0.30
N LEU A 42 7.64 0.04 -0.15
CA LEU A 42 7.62 1.31 -0.89
C LEU A 42 8.06 2.49 -0.01
N GLU A 43 7.53 2.59 1.21
CA GLU A 43 7.92 3.60 2.20
C GLU A 43 9.41 3.51 2.56
N GLU A 44 9.91 2.30 2.81
CA GLU A 44 11.33 2.03 3.11
C GLU A 44 12.24 2.42 1.94
N ARG A 45 11.84 2.12 0.71
CA ARG A 45 12.61 2.46 -0.49
C ARG A 45 12.63 3.95 -0.80
N LEU A 46 11.55 4.66 -0.50
CA LEU A 46 11.46 6.11 -0.67
C LEU A 46 12.06 6.88 0.51
N GLY A 47 12.28 6.21 1.66
CA GLY A 47 12.70 6.86 2.89
C GLY A 47 11.63 7.80 3.47
N LEU A 48 10.35 7.57 3.13
CA LEU A 48 9.23 8.45 3.47
C LEU A 48 8.05 7.64 4.01
N ARG A 49 7.34 8.19 5.00
CA ARG A 49 6.01 7.68 5.38
C ARG A 49 4.98 8.23 4.42
N LEU A 50 4.38 7.35 3.62
CA LEU A 50 3.36 7.70 2.64
C LEU A 50 1.97 7.68 3.28
N LEU A 51 1.75 6.84 4.29
CA LEU A 51 0.46 6.66 4.94
C LEU A 51 0.56 6.77 6.46
N THR A 52 -0.29 7.61 7.04
CA THR A 52 -0.40 7.73 8.50
C THR A 52 -1.37 6.67 9.00
N ARG A 53 -0.85 5.52 9.43
CA ARG A 53 -1.67 4.48 10.05
C ARG A 53 -2.28 5.01 11.35
N THR A 54 -3.58 5.30 11.36
CA THR A 54 -4.35 5.40 12.60
C THR A 54 -5.15 4.11 12.77
N THR A 55 -5.42 3.70 14.01
CA THR A 55 -6.10 2.42 14.32
C THR A 55 -7.53 2.35 13.76
N ARG A 56 -8.09 3.47 13.28
CA ARG A 56 -9.44 3.58 12.71
C ARG A 56 -9.48 3.99 11.24
N SER A 57 -8.41 4.58 10.70
CA SER A 57 -8.35 4.99 9.30
C SER A 57 -6.91 5.14 8.84
N VAL A 58 -6.73 4.95 7.54
CA VAL A 58 -5.55 5.41 6.83
C VAL A 58 -5.94 6.61 5.98
#